data_AF-A0AAV3XDP4-F1
#
_entry.id   AF-A0AAV3XDP4-F1
#
_cell.length_a   1.000
_cell.length_b   1.000
_cell.length_c   1.000
_cell.angle_alpha   90.00
_cell.angle_beta   90.00
_cell.angle_gamma   90.00
#
_symmetry.space_group_name_H-M   'P 1'
#
loop_
_entity.id
_entity.type
_entity.pdbx_description
1 polymer ?
#
loop_
_entity_poly.entity_id
_entity_poly.type
_entity_poly.pdbx_seq_one_letter_code
_entity_poly.pdbx_strand_id
1 'polypeptide(L)'
;MIELENVSGLSAPSASQKKAILNSGLLEEFCKKLSKDGKGTKVSIGPQESRGTIVSKEGYRIDLQKYNNDGFANFQIQNNTTGGVTSLSFAALFMQPNQEFSGQDVIEAFTRSLNSAGTQAARLRA
;
A
#
# COMPACT_ATOMS: atom_id res chain seq x y z
N MET A 1 -9.47 -6.58 11.22
CA MET A 1 -9.38 -7.83 10.41
C MET A 1 -8.76 -7.54 9.04
N ILE A 2 -7.96 -8.47 8.47
CA ILE A 2 -7.43 -8.38 7.09
C ILE A 2 -8.22 -9.33 6.18
N GLU A 3 -8.85 -8.79 5.14
CA GLU A 3 -9.54 -9.54 4.08
C GLU A 3 -8.74 -9.48 2.78
N LEU A 4 -8.85 -10.50 1.93
CA LEU A 4 -8.31 -10.49 0.57
C LEU A 4 -9.46 -10.48 -0.43
N GLU A 5 -9.39 -9.59 -1.41
CA GLU A 5 -10.38 -9.49 -2.49
C GLU A 5 -9.70 -9.52 -3.86
N ASN A 6 -10.35 -10.20 -4.82
CA ASN A 6 -9.83 -10.30 -6.17
C ASN A 6 -9.91 -8.94 -6.87
N VAL A 7 -8.82 -8.55 -7.54
CA VAL A 7 -8.73 -7.28 -8.26
C VAL A 7 -8.03 -7.48 -9.61
N SER A 8 -8.35 -6.60 -10.55
CA SER A 8 -7.65 -6.50 -11.83
C SER A 8 -6.66 -5.33 -11.83
N GLY A 9 -5.61 -5.41 -12.66
CA GLY A 9 -4.69 -4.29 -12.90
C GLY A 9 -3.46 -4.27 -11.99
N LEU A 10 -3.28 -5.28 -11.16
CA LEU A 10 -2.00 -5.55 -10.51
C LEU A 10 -1.13 -6.42 -11.42
N SER A 11 0.18 -6.19 -11.37
CA SER A 11 1.21 -7.00 -12.02
C SER A 11 1.79 -7.96 -11.00
N ALA A 12 2.02 -9.21 -11.39
CA ALA A 12 2.68 -10.19 -10.54
C ALA A 12 4.14 -9.78 -10.28
N PRO A 13 4.55 -9.46 -9.03
CA PRO A 13 5.94 -9.14 -8.75
C PRO A 13 6.79 -10.42 -8.78
N SER A 14 7.98 -10.33 -9.40
CA SER A 14 9.00 -11.39 -9.31
C SER A 14 9.47 -11.58 -7.86
N ALA A 15 10.09 -12.73 -7.56
CA ALA A 15 10.64 -13.02 -6.24
C ALA A 15 11.64 -11.96 -5.77
N SER A 16 12.50 -11.48 -6.68
CA SER A 16 13.47 -10.42 -6.39
C SER A 16 12.80 -9.08 -6.09
N GLN A 17 11.74 -8.71 -6.82
CA GLN A 17 10.97 -7.49 -6.53
C GLN A 17 10.26 -7.57 -5.18
N LYS A 18 9.63 -8.71 -4.86
CA LYS A 18 9.01 -8.92 -3.54
C LYS A 18 10.04 -8.73 -2.42
N LYS A 19 11.21 -9.36 -2.55
CA LYS A 19 12.30 -9.24 -1.57
C LYS A 19 12.80 -7.81 -1.43
N ALA A 20 12.96 -7.08 -2.55
CA ALA A 20 13.39 -5.69 -2.53
C ALA A 20 12.36 -4.79 -1.82
N ILE A 21 11.08 -4.92 -2.16
CA ILE A 21 10.00 -4.14 -1.52
C ILE A 21 9.98 -4.38 0.00
N LEU A 22 9.97 -5.65 0.42
CA LEU A 22 9.87 -6.01 1.84
C LEU A 22 11.09 -5.58 2.67
N ASN A 23 12.29 -5.54 2.07
CA ASN A 23 13.51 -5.19 2.79
C ASN A 23 13.87 -3.69 2.69
N SER A 24 13.21 -2.93 1.83
CA SER A 24 13.53 -1.51 1.58
C SER A 24 13.19 -0.56 2.72
N GLY A 25 12.39 -1.00 3.69
CA GLY A 25 11.82 -0.12 4.71
C GLY A 25 10.67 0.76 4.20
N LEU A 26 10.17 0.51 2.98
CA LEU A 26 9.09 1.29 2.35
C LEU A 26 7.78 1.22 3.16
N LEU A 27 7.40 0.03 3.63
CA LEU A 27 6.14 -0.19 4.35
C LEU A 27 6.18 0.46 5.74
N GLU A 28 7.33 0.41 6.42
CA GLU A 28 7.57 1.04 7.71
C GLU A 28 7.53 2.57 7.58
N GLU A 29 8.13 3.11 6.52
CA GLU A 29 8.11 4.54 6.24
C GLU A 29 6.69 5.04 5.92
N PHE A 30 5.93 4.25 5.16
CA PHE A 30 4.51 4.51 4.93
C PHE A 30 3.71 4.57 6.25
N CYS A 31 3.88 3.57 7.12
CA CYS A 31 3.23 3.55 8.42
C CYS A 31 3.61 4.77 9.27
N LYS A 32 4.90 5.13 9.31
CA LYS A 32 5.37 6.33 10.02
C LYS A 32 4.76 7.61 9.48
N LYS A 33 4.67 7.75 8.15
CA LYS A 33 4.15 8.95 7.48
C LYS A 33 2.67 9.18 7.80
N LEU A 34 1.89 8.11 7.90
CA LEU A 34 0.46 8.14 8.18
C LEU A 34 0.11 7.99 9.68
N SER A 35 1.11 7.91 10.55
CA SER A 35 0.92 7.85 12.00
C SER A 35 1.11 9.24 12.61
N LYS A 36 0.15 9.67 13.44
CA LYS A 36 0.22 10.99 14.11
C LYS A 36 1.46 11.14 15.01
N ASP A 37 1.96 10.03 15.55
CA ASP A 37 3.15 10.00 16.41
C ASP A 37 4.48 9.93 15.62
N GLY A 38 4.43 9.77 14.29
CA GLY A 38 5.60 9.59 13.43
C GLY A 38 6.37 8.27 13.65
N LYS A 39 5.89 7.37 14.51
CA LYS A 39 6.51 6.08 14.85
C LYS A 39 5.94 4.90 14.08
N GLY A 40 4.75 5.07 13.50
CA GLY A 40 4.06 4.03 12.74
C GLY A 40 3.27 3.05 13.62
N THR A 41 3.04 3.39 14.89
CA THR A 41 2.30 2.51 15.81
C THR A 41 0.82 2.44 15.46
N LYS A 42 0.21 3.59 15.12
CA LYS A 42 -1.19 3.69 14.71
C LYS A 42 -1.32 4.47 13.42
N VAL A 43 -1.72 3.77 12.36
CA VAL A 43 -1.85 4.32 11.02
C VAL A 43 -3.31 4.72 10.79
N SER A 44 -3.53 5.96 10.33
CA SER A 44 -4.85 6.43 9.92
C SER A 44 -4.72 7.33 8.70
N ILE A 45 -5.68 7.24 7.78
CA ILE A 45 -5.79 8.20 6.68
C ILE A 45 -6.88 9.23 7.00
N GLY A 46 -6.59 10.50 6.75
CA GLY A 46 -7.58 11.56 6.83
C GLY A 46 -8.70 11.39 5.79
N PRO A 47 -9.83 12.11 5.94
CA PRO A 47 -11.00 11.95 5.05
C PRO A 47 -10.78 12.52 3.64
N GLN A 48 -9.72 13.31 3.42
CA GLN A 48 -9.53 14.09 2.19
C GLN A 48 -8.06 14.10 1.71
N GLU A 49 -7.30 13.04 2.00
CA GLU A 49 -5.94 12.94 1.44
C GLU A 49 -5.98 12.97 -0.10
N SER A 50 -5.08 13.75 -0.69
CA SER A 50 -5.00 13.94 -2.13
C SER A 50 -4.27 12.77 -2.80
N ARG A 51 -4.66 12.47 -4.04
CA ARG A 51 -4.01 11.43 -4.83
C ARG A 51 -2.53 11.76 -5.03
N GLY A 52 -1.68 10.74 -4.99
CA GLY A 52 -0.25 10.90 -5.24
C GLY A 52 0.62 10.03 -4.34
N THR A 53 1.92 10.26 -4.43
CA THR A 53 2.92 9.49 -3.68
C THR A 53 2.96 9.89 -2.21
N ILE A 54 2.75 8.90 -1.34
CA ILE A 54 2.85 9.06 0.11
C ILE A 54 4.29 8.90 0.57
N VAL A 55 4.96 7.85 0.07
CA VAL A 55 6.37 7.55 0.31
C VAL A 55 7.02 6.97 -0.94
N SER A 56 8.31 7.22 -1.14
CA SER A 56 9.12 6.65 -2.21
C SER A 56 10.47 6.23 -1.65
N LYS A 57 10.89 5.00 -1.92
CA LYS A 57 12.12 4.41 -1.40
C LYS A 57 12.66 3.33 -2.33
N GLU A 58 13.97 3.36 -2.57
CA GLU A 58 14.71 2.30 -3.27
C GLU A 58 14.08 1.81 -4.58
N GLY A 59 13.58 2.74 -5.40
CA GLY A 59 12.99 2.42 -6.71
C GLY A 59 11.52 1.99 -6.66
N TYR A 60 10.89 2.02 -5.50
CA TYR A 60 9.46 1.78 -5.31
C TYR A 60 8.79 2.95 -4.60
N ARG A 61 7.47 3.02 -4.67
CA ARG A 61 6.66 4.01 -3.98
C ARG A 61 5.31 3.44 -3.57
N ILE A 62 4.68 4.08 -2.58
CA ILE A 62 3.29 3.83 -2.23
C ILE A 62 2.49 5.07 -2.56
N ASP A 63 1.54 4.91 -3.47
CA ASP A 63 0.68 5.97 -3.95
C ASP A 63 -0.74 5.79 -3.45
N LEU A 64 -1.38 6.88 -3.02
CA LEU A 64 -2.83 6.94 -2.90
C LEU A 64 -3.43 7.16 -4.31
N GLN A 65 -4.11 6.14 -4.83
CA GLN A 65 -4.67 6.17 -6.19
C GLN A 65 -6.00 6.92 -6.26
N LYS A 66 -6.98 6.46 -5.49
CA LYS A 66 -8.33 7.03 -5.37
C LYS A 66 -9.06 6.36 -4.21
N TYR A 67 -10.18 6.94 -3.79
CA TYR A 67 -11.14 6.22 -2.97
C TYR A 67 -11.99 5.32 -3.88
N ASN A 68 -12.29 4.09 -3.44
CA ASN A 68 -13.20 3.19 -4.15
C ASN A 68 -14.67 3.56 -3.86
N ASN A 69 -15.61 2.86 -4.51
CA ASN A 69 -17.05 3.14 -4.35
C ASN A 69 -17.56 2.92 -2.91
N ASP A 70 -16.89 2.05 -2.15
CA ASP A 70 -17.18 1.77 -0.75
C ASP A 70 -16.57 2.83 0.20
N GLY A 71 -15.87 3.84 -0.33
CA GLY A 71 -15.21 4.90 0.44
C GLY A 71 -13.85 4.54 1.02
N PHE A 72 -13.26 3.39 0.65
CA PHE A 72 -11.93 2.99 1.11
C PHE A 72 -10.84 3.69 0.29
N ALA A 73 -9.81 4.18 0.95
CA ALA A 73 -8.60 4.67 0.32
C ALA A 73 -7.82 3.51 -0.31
N ASN A 74 -7.51 3.60 -1.61
CA ASN A 74 -6.72 2.61 -2.35
C ASN A 74 -5.25 3.03 -2.41
N PHE A 75 -4.41 2.38 -1.63
CA PHE A 75 -2.97 2.52 -1.70
C PHE A 75 -2.35 1.43 -2.55
N GLN A 76 -1.40 1.78 -3.42
CA GLN A 76 -0.74 0.81 -4.28
C GLN A 76 0.78 0.91 -4.21
N ILE A 77 1.44 -0.24 -4.12
CA ILE A 77 2.90 -0.33 -4.27
C ILE A 77 3.23 -0.35 -5.75
N GLN A 78 4.04 0.61 -6.18
CA GLN A 78 4.43 0.78 -7.58
C GLN A 78 5.94 0.89 -7.74
N ASN A 79 6.49 0.54 -8.90
CA ASN A 79 7.86 0.91 -9.24
C ASN A 79 7.95 2.39 -9.58
N ASN A 80 9.08 3.02 -9.28
CA ASN A 80 9.37 4.37 -9.74
C ASN A 80 9.43 4.44 -11.27
N THR A 81 8.76 5.42 -11.85
CA THR A 81 8.81 5.66 -13.29
C THR A 81 10.02 6.54 -13.60
N THR A 82 11.08 5.95 -14.12
CA THR A 82 12.18 6.68 -14.77
C THR A 82 12.20 6.38 -16.26
N GLY A 83 12.41 7.40 -17.10
CA GLY A 83 12.64 7.21 -18.53
C GLY A 83 11.46 6.70 -19.37
N GLY A 84 10.22 6.98 -18.98
CA GLY A 84 9.02 6.64 -19.78
C GLY A 84 8.51 5.20 -19.61
N VAL A 85 9.05 4.44 -18.65
CA VAL A 85 8.51 3.12 -18.29
C VAL A 85 7.14 3.26 -17.63
N THR A 86 6.15 2.49 -18.09
CA THR A 86 4.82 2.43 -17.48
C THR A 86 4.92 1.99 -16.02
N SER A 87 4.22 2.71 -15.14
CA SER A 87 4.12 2.32 -13.74
C SER A 87 3.38 0.98 -13.61
N LEU A 88 4.03 -0.01 -13.02
CA LEU A 88 3.43 -1.28 -12.63
C LEU A 88 3.00 -1.18 -11.17
N SER A 89 1.82 -1.74 -10.87
CA SER A 89 1.30 -1.84 -9.50
C SER A 89 1.40 -3.28 -9.03
N PHE A 90 2.09 -3.54 -7.92
CA PHE A 90 2.39 -4.90 -7.46
C PHE A 90 1.50 -5.38 -6.31
N ALA A 91 0.93 -4.45 -5.56
CA ALA A 91 0.04 -4.73 -4.44
C ALA A 91 -0.91 -3.56 -4.22
N ALA A 92 -2.05 -3.84 -3.62
CA ALA A 92 -3.04 -2.85 -3.24
C ALA A 92 -3.55 -3.09 -1.81
N LEU A 93 -3.76 -2.00 -1.09
CA LEU A 93 -4.34 -1.97 0.24
C LEU A 93 -5.51 -0.98 0.28
N PHE A 94 -6.67 -1.48 0.68
CA PHE A 94 -7.85 -0.67 0.94
C PHE A 94 -7.99 -0.41 2.45
N MET A 95 -8.05 0.86 2.83
CA MET A 95 -8.21 1.29 4.22
C MET A 95 -9.41 2.21 4.39
N GLN A 96 -10.20 1.99 5.45
CA GLN A 96 -11.28 2.91 5.80
C GLN A 96 -10.70 4.24 6.32
N PRO A 97 -11.16 5.40 5.82
CA PRO A 97 -10.73 6.69 6.32
C PRO A 97 -11.19 6.95 7.75
N ASN A 98 -10.41 7.76 8.49
CA ASN A 98 -10.60 8.07 9.91
C ASN A 98 -10.57 6.87 10.86
N GLN A 99 -10.17 5.70 10.38
CA GLN A 99 -10.01 4.52 11.20
C GLN A 99 -8.53 4.32 11.54
N GLU A 100 -8.25 3.96 12.80
CA GLU A 100 -6.91 3.61 13.25
C GLU A 100 -6.67 2.11 13.07
N PHE A 101 -5.55 1.78 12.45
CA PHE A 101 -5.03 0.42 12.31
C PHE A 101 -3.65 0.34 12.95
N SER A 102 -3.26 -0.84 13.43
CA SER A 102 -1.86 -1.01 13.85
C SER A 102 -0.95 -0.95 12.63
N GLY A 103 0.26 -0.41 12.78
CA GLY A 103 1.25 -0.43 11.69
C GLY A 103 1.59 -1.86 11.24
N GLN A 104 1.57 -2.82 12.16
CA GLN A 104 1.82 -4.22 11.85
C GLN A 104 0.73 -4.81 10.93
N ASP A 105 -0.55 -4.50 11.18
CA ASP A 105 -1.65 -4.95 10.32
C ASP A 105 -1.54 -4.37 8.91
N VAL A 106 -1.10 -3.11 8.79
CA VAL A 106 -0.86 -2.45 7.50
C VAL A 106 0.27 -3.13 6.73
N ILE A 107 1.39 -3.42 7.39
CA ILE A 107 2.52 -4.14 6.79
C ILE A 107 2.10 -5.55 6.37
N GLU A 108 1.38 -6.26 7.23
CA GLU A 108 0.88 -7.60 6.93
C GLU A 108 -0.10 -7.60 5.75
N ALA A 109 -1.01 -6.63 5.69
CA ALA A 109 -1.98 -6.51 4.61
C ALA A 109 -1.29 -6.28 3.26
N PHE A 110 -0.32 -5.36 3.17
CA PHE A 110 0.49 -5.21 1.95
C PHE A 110 1.27 -6.48 1.60
N THR A 111 1.85 -7.15 2.60
CA THR A 111 2.61 -8.39 2.40
C THR A 111 1.73 -9.50 1.84
N ARG A 112 0.49 -9.65 2.34
CA ARG A 112 -0.49 -10.60 1.82
C ARG A 112 -0.89 -10.26 0.39
N SER A 113 -1.14 -8.98 0.06
CA SER A 113 -1.42 -8.56 -1.32
C SER A 113 -0.25 -8.83 -2.26
N LEU A 114 0.99 -8.51 -1.88
CA LEU A 114 2.20 -8.82 -2.66
C LEU A 114 2.33 -10.32 -2.95
N ASN A 115 1.95 -11.16 -1.99
CA ASN A 115 2.04 -12.61 -2.12
C ASN A 115 0.91 -13.24 -2.95
N SER A 116 -0.14 -12.49 -3.29
CA SER A 116 -1.23 -12.93 -4.18
C SER A 116 -0.85 -13.04 -5.66
N ALA A 117 0.41 -12.75 -6.02
CA ALA A 117 0.91 -12.75 -7.40
C ALA A 117 0.09 -11.82 -8.34
N GLY A 118 -0.31 -10.66 -7.83
CA GLY A 118 -1.01 -9.63 -8.62
C GLY A 118 -2.48 -9.94 -8.87
N THR A 119 -3.11 -10.78 -8.04
CA THR A 119 -4.53 -11.15 -8.18
C THR A 119 -5.42 -10.60 -7.08
N GLN A 120 -4.86 -10.24 -5.92
CA GLN A 120 -5.65 -9.82 -4.76
C GLN A 120 -5.11 -8.55 -4.11
N ALA A 121 -6.04 -7.66 -3.77
CA ALA A 121 -5.81 -6.56 -2.84
C ALA A 121 -6.12 -7.02 -1.42
N ALA A 122 -5.46 -6.41 -0.44
CA ALA A 122 -5.86 -6.56 0.95
C ALA A 122 -6.78 -5.42 1.36
N ARG A 123 -7.74 -5.72 2.23
CA ARG A 123 -8.66 -4.75 2.83
C ARG A 123 -8.53 -4.81 4.34
N LEU A 124 -8.36 -3.65 4.95
CA LEU A 124 -8.35 -3.48 6.39
C LEU A 124 -9.69 -2.95 6.88
N ARG A 125 -10.28 -3.66 7.83
CA ARG A 125 -11.52 -3.28 8.54
C ARG A 125 -11.31 -3.35 10.05
N ALA A 126 -12.07 -2.54 10.79
CA ALA A 126 -12.11 -2.59 12.25
C ALA A 126 -12.58 -3.96 12.71
#